data_AF-A0A1Q3CE88-F1
#
_entry.id   AF-A0A1Q3CE88-F1
#
_cell.length_a   1.000
_cell.length_b   1.000
_cell.length_c   1.000
_cell.angle_alpha   90.00
_cell.angle_beta   90.00
_cell.angle_gamma   90.00
#
_symmetry.space_group_name_H-M   'P 1'
#
loop_
_entity.id
_entity.type
_entity.pdbx_description
1 polymer ?
#
loop_
_entity_poly.entity_id
_entity_poly.type
_entity_poly.pdbx_seq_one_letter_code
_entity_poly.pdbx_strand_id
1 'polypeptide(L)' 'MIELFTTKRILIDSGSSADILYKHAFDQLKISVDQLKPVKTPLVGFAGEMVNPLGAIDLSVVAGTT' A
#
# COMPACT_ATOMS: atom_id res chain seq x y z
N MET A 1 2.20 29.45 6.57
CA MET A 1 1.15 28.43 6.82
C MET A 1 1.78 27.10 6.49
N ILE A 2 2.13 26.32 7.52
CA ILE A 2 2.79 25.02 7.33
C ILE A 2 1.65 24.01 7.38
N GLU A 3 1.30 23.42 6.24
CA GLU A 3 0.45 22.24 6.28
C GLU A 3 1.21 21.15 7.03
N LEU A 4 0.69 20.76 8.19
CA LEU A 4 1.14 19.55 8.87
C LEU A 4 0.75 18.37 7.97
N PHE A 5 1.59 18.06 6.99
CA PHE A 5 1.50 16.81 6.28
C PHE A 5 1.71 15.72 7.32
N THR A 6 0.62 15.06 7.72
CA THR A 6 0.68 13.82 8.49
C THR A 6 1.62 12.88 7.74
N THR A 7 2.88 12.82 8.19
CA THR A 7 3.91 12.06 7.51
C THR A 7 3.54 10.60 7.66
N LYS A 8 3.00 10.02 6.61
CA LYS A 8 2.68 8.60 6.57
C LYS A 8 3.95 7.87 6.19
N ARG A 9 4.54 7.23 7.19
CA ARG A 9 5.73 6.39 6.99
C ARG A 9 5.31 5.18 6.17
N ILE A 10 5.98 4.99 5.03
CA ILE A 10 5.87 3.81 4.19
C ILE A 10 7.09 2.95 4.52
N LEU A 11 6.90 1.64 4.74
CA LEU A 11 8.00 0.70 4.84
C LEU A 11 8.42 0.32 3.43
N ILE A 12 9.68 0.55 3.08
CA ILE A 12 10.26 0.09 1.82
C ILE A 12 10.95 -1.23 2.11
N ASP A 13 10.41 -2.32 1.58
CA ASP A 13 11.02 -3.64 1.62
C ASP A 13 11.57 -3.97 0.22
N SER A 14 12.89 -3.85 0.06
CA SER A 14 13.57 -4.15 -1.21
C SER A 14 13.66 -5.66 -1.51
N GLY A 15 13.31 -6.53 -0.55
CA GLY A 15 13.30 -7.98 -0.72
C GLY A 15 11.95 -8.53 -1.19
N SER A 16 10.91 -7.71 -1.20
CA SER A 16 9.56 -8.11 -1.65
C SER A 16 9.41 -7.93 -3.16
N SER A 17 8.67 -8.83 -3.81
CA SER A 17 8.27 -8.71 -5.22
C SER A 17 7.04 -7.82 -5.42
N ALA A 18 6.40 -7.37 -4.33
CA ALA A 18 5.19 -6.57 -4.37
C ALA A 18 5.15 -5.55 -3.23
N ASP A 19 4.62 -4.36 -3.54
CA ASP A 19 4.29 -3.34 -2.53
C ASP A 19 2.93 -3.63 -1.91
N ILE A 20 2.85 -3.58 -0.58
CA ILE A 20 1.60 -3.87 0.17
C ILE A 20 1.14 -2.63 0.91
N LEU A 21 -0.10 -2.21 0.65
CA LEU A 21 -0.78 -1.17 1.41
C LEU A 21 -1.84 -1.80 2.33
N TYR A 22 -1.64 -1.67 3.64
CA TYR A 22 -2.63 -2.12 4.63
C TYR A 22 -3.91 -1.28 4.56
N LYS A 23 -5.06 -1.92 4.78
CA LYS A 23 -6.39 -1.27 4.77
C LYS A 23 -6.45 -0.03 5.67
N HIS A 24 -5.89 -0.11 6.89
CA HIS A 24 -5.85 1.04 7.78
C HIS A 24 -5.08 2.25 7.19
N ALA A 25 -3.97 2.00 6.48
CA ALA A 25 -3.23 3.08 5.81
C ALA A 25 -3.99 3.63 4.61
N PHE A 26 -4.63 2.76 3.81
CA PHE A 26 -5.55 3.14 2.73
C PHE A 26 -6.68 4.04 3.23
N ASP A 27 -7.34 3.68 4.33
CA ASP A 27 -8.44 4.45 4.93
C ASP A 27 -7.96 5.83 5.40
N GLN A 28 -6.80 5.88 6.05
CA GLN A 28 -6.22 7.16 6.42
C GLN A 28 -5.91 8.01 5.20
N LEU A 29 -5.54 7.41 4.05
CA LEU A 29 -5.21 8.14 2.81
C LEU A 29 -6.48 8.69 2.15
N LYS A 30 -7.66 8.31 2.64
CA LYS A 30 -8.97 8.75 2.14
C LYS A 30 -9.14 8.50 0.64
N ILE A 31 -8.54 7.41 0.15
CA ILE A 31 -8.68 6.97 -1.23
C ILE A 31 -10.04 6.28 -1.36
N SER A 32 -10.77 6.56 -2.45
CA SER A 32 -12.04 5.87 -2.70
C SER A 32 -11.79 4.40 -3.05
N VAL A 33 -12.59 3.51 -2.48
CA VAL A 33 -12.59 2.07 -2.78
C VAL A 33 -12.84 1.81 -4.27
N ASP A 34 -13.56 2.71 -4.96
CA ASP A 34 -13.85 2.59 -6.39
C ASP A 34 -12.60 2.68 -7.28
N GLN A 35 -11.48 3.20 -6.74
CA GLN A 35 -10.20 3.22 -7.46
C GLN A 35 -9.46 1.89 -7.38
N LEU A 36 -9.91 0.94 -6.55
CA LEU A 36 -9.31 -0.38 -6.47
C LEU A 36 -9.64 -1.18 -7.73
N LYS A 37 -8.60 -1.63 -8.41
CA LYS A 37 -8.69 -2.61 -9.50
C LYS A 37 -8.89 -4.00 -8.89
N PRO A 38 -9.82 -4.82 -9.40
CA PRO A 38 -10.03 -6.16 -8.90
C PRO A 38 -8.80 -7.05 -9.16
N VAL A 39 -8.40 -7.82 -8.15
CA VAL A 39 -7.30 -8.78 -8.22
C VAL A 39 -7.84 -10.16 -7.84
N LYS A 40 -7.51 -11.17 -8.65
CA LYS A 40 -7.93 -12.57 -8.41
C LYS A 40 -6.80 -13.47 -7.92
N THR A 41 -5.58 -12.96 -7.92
CA THR A 41 -4.39 -13.70 -7.51
C THR A 41 -4.11 -13.44 -6.03
N PRO A 42 -4.03 -14.47 -5.19
CA PRO A 42 -3.62 -14.30 -3.80
C PRO A 42 -2.14 -13.90 -3.72
N LEU A 43 -1.79 -13.13 -2.69
CA LEU A 43 -0.40 -12.94 -2.29
C LEU A 43 0.03 -14.12 -1.44
N VAL A 44 1.21 -14.67 -1.75
CA VAL A 44 1.79 -15.82 -1.04
C VAL A 44 3.01 -15.33 -0.27
N GLY A 45 2.99 -15.51 1.04
CA GLY A 45 4.12 -15.20 1.90
C GLY A 45 5.13 -16.35 1.99
N PHE A 46 6.26 -16.08 2.64
CA PHE A 46 7.41 -17.00 2.64
C PHE A 46 7.13 -18.34 3.35
N ALA A 47 6.23 -18.37 4.34
CA ALA A 47 5.82 -19.61 5.00
C ALA A 47 4.61 -20.28 4.30
N GLY A 48 4.25 -19.82 3.09
CA GLY A 48 3.13 -20.33 2.30
C GLY A 48 1.77 -19.80 2.72
N GLU A 49 1.72 -18.83 3.64
CA GLU A 49 0.49 -18.11 3.97
C GLU A 49 -0.07 -17.41 2.74
N MET A 50 -1.39 -17.45 2.58
CA MET A 50 -2.07 -16.84 1.45
C MET A 50 -3.05 -15.78 1.92
N VAL A 51 -3.00 -14.61 1.29
CA VAL A 51 -3.94 -13.51 1.55
C VAL A 51 -4.54 -13.06 0.24
N ASN A 52 -5.87 -12.98 0.19
CA ASN A 52 -6.57 -12.35 -0.93
C ASN A 52 -6.59 -10.83 -0.71
N PRO A 53 -5.94 -10.03 -1.57
CA PRO A 53 -5.97 -8.58 -1.45
C PRO A 53 -7.38 -8.04 -1.76
N LEU A 54 -7.70 -6.87 -1.19
CA LEU A 54 -8.95 -6.16 -1.52
C LEU A 54 -8.98 -5.67 -2.97
N GLY A 55 -7.79 -5.38 -3.52
CA GLY A 55 -7.59 -4.92 -4.89
C GLY A 55 -6.17 -4.37 -5.05
N ALA A 56 -5.92 -3.77 -6.21
CA ALA A 56 -4.68 -3.07 -6.53
C ALA A 56 -4.97 -1.61 -6.87
N ILE A 57 -4.00 -0.73 -6.62
CA ILE A 57 -4.07 0.68 -6.96
C ILE A 57 -2.69 1.19 -7.38
N ASP A 58 -2.67 2.09 -8.36
CA ASP A 58 -1.46 2.81 -8.74
C ASP A 58 -1.35 4.08 -7.87
N LEU A 59 -0.28 4.20 -7.10
CA LEU A 59 -0.04 5.35 -6.21
C LEU A 59 1.25 6.06 -6.59
N SER A 60 1.17 7.38 -6.71
CA SER A 60 2.36 8.22 -6.84
C SER A 60 2.99 8.44 -5.47
N VAL A 61 4.26 8.06 -5.32
CA VAL A 61 5.03 8.23 -4.08
C VAL A 61 6.30 9.03 -4.35
N VAL A 62 6.76 9.77 -3.35
CA VAL A 62 8.04 10.49 -3.38
C VAL A 62 8.89 9.94 -2.24
N ALA A 63 10.06 9.41 -2.56
CA ALA A 63 11.04 9.00 -1.56
C ALA A 63 11.77 10.25 -1.04
N GLY A 64 11.73 10.48 0.27
CA GLY A 64 12.58 11.48 0.92
C GLY A 64 14.04 11.06 0.82
N THR A 65 14.93 12.01 0.57
CA THR A 65 16.38 11.80 0.67
C THR A 65 16.84 12.21 2.07
N THR A 66 17.78 11.48 2.64
CA THR A 66 18.47 11.83 3.89
C THR A 66 19.62 12.78 3.65
#